data_AF-A0A972IMR8-F1
#
_entry.id   AF-A0A972IMR8-F1
#
_cell.length_a   1.000
_cell.length_b   1.000
_cell.length_c   1.000
_cell.angle_alpha   90.00
_cell.angle_beta   90.00
_cell.angle_gamma   90.00
#
_symmetry.space_group_name_H-M   'P 1'
#
loop_
_entity.id
_entity.type
_entity.pdbx_description
1 polymer ?
#
loop_
_entity_poly.entity_id
_entity_poly.type
_entity_poly.pdbx_seq_one_letter_code
_entity_poly.pdbx_strand_id
1 'polypeptide(L)'
;MRSVLREKSRDFFEILRYDRRDWMMFWDRYISENHEFMSGYCRALDLDREAVRAHLYAYERRYLDGLMAENETIKSIKARTAKDLSALQEQLKLKQADFTVYMVGALGLREFIAYPGARGFVVLMDIITLKKHDRLMQMPERTVACIQQIRKIIDSSEGGVVWVSKE
;
A
#
# COMPACT_ATOMS: atom_id res chain seq x y z
N MET A 1 -21.53 -6.70 -0.14
CA MET A 1 -20.66 -5.81 -0.94
C MET A 1 -19.20 -6.05 -0.56
N ARG A 2 -18.30 -6.36 -1.50
CA ARG A 2 -16.86 -6.49 -1.21
C ARG A 2 -16.26 -5.08 -1.06
N SER A 3 -15.53 -4.82 0.03
CA SER A 3 -14.92 -3.51 0.31
C SER A 3 -13.88 -3.15 -0.74
N VAL A 4 -13.91 -1.91 -1.25
CA VAL A 4 -12.88 -1.33 -2.14
C VAL A 4 -11.52 -1.24 -1.43
N LEU A 5 -11.55 -1.05 -0.12
CA LEU A 5 -10.36 -1.06 0.74
C LEU A 5 -10.16 -2.45 1.35
N ARG A 6 -9.00 -3.05 1.08
CA ARG A 6 -8.52 -4.28 1.70
C ARG A 6 -7.36 -3.96 2.62
N GLU A 7 -7.33 -4.60 3.79
CA GLU A 7 -6.25 -4.43 4.76
C GLU A 7 -5.40 -5.70 4.75
N LYS A 8 -4.11 -5.52 4.51
CA LYS A 8 -3.11 -6.53 4.21
C LYS A 8 -1.75 -6.23 4.85
N SER A 9 -1.72 -5.27 5.77
CA SER A 9 -0.49 -4.87 6.46
C SER A 9 0.00 -5.91 7.46
N ARG A 10 -0.92 -6.67 8.06
CA ARG A 10 -0.57 -7.81 8.94
C ARG A 10 0.30 -8.85 8.26
N ASP A 11 0.06 -9.12 6.97
CA ASP A 11 0.81 -10.10 6.20
C ASP A 11 2.30 -9.69 6.12
N PHE A 12 2.61 -8.39 6.16
CA PHE A 12 3.98 -7.89 6.20
C PHE A 12 4.68 -8.13 7.56
N PHE A 13 3.96 -7.98 8.67
CA PHE A 13 4.55 -8.11 10.01
C PHE A 13 5.02 -9.53 10.36
N GLU A 14 4.69 -10.53 9.54
CA GLU A 14 5.31 -11.86 9.61
C GLU A 14 6.84 -11.81 9.46
N ILE A 15 7.41 -10.74 8.88
CA ILE A 15 8.86 -10.47 8.85
C ILE A 15 9.52 -10.56 10.22
N LEU A 16 8.78 -10.22 11.29
CA LEU A 16 9.27 -10.24 12.66
C LEU A 16 9.50 -11.66 13.20
N ARG A 17 8.96 -12.70 12.54
CA ARG A 17 9.23 -14.10 12.88
C ARG A 17 10.55 -14.61 12.31
N TYR A 18 11.17 -13.86 11.42
CA TYR A 18 12.45 -14.20 10.78
C TYR A 18 13.61 -13.51 11.50
N ASP A 19 14.78 -14.15 11.45
CA ASP A 19 16.04 -13.47 11.73
C ASP A 19 16.27 -12.38 10.67
N ARG A 20 16.93 -11.28 11.04
CA ARG A 20 17.17 -10.15 10.11
C ARG A 20 17.93 -10.56 8.85
N ARG A 21 18.85 -11.52 8.96
CA ARG A 21 19.59 -12.11 7.83
C ARG A 21 18.70 -12.85 6.83
N ASP A 22 17.49 -13.22 7.25
CA ASP A 22 16.52 -14.00 6.46
C ASP A 22 15.36 -13.13 5.96
N TRP A 23 15.40 -11.81 6.16
CA TRP A 23 14.33 -10.90 5.73
C TRP A 23 14.13 -10.85 4.21
N MET A 24 15.17 -11.15 3.42
CA MET A 24 15.00 -11.32 1.97
C MET A 24 14.16 -12.56 1.63
N MET A 25 14.36 -13.66 2.35
CA MET A 25 13.56 -14.88 2.16
C MET A 25 12.10 -14.62 2.55
N PHE A 26 11.86 -13.88 3.64
CA PHE A 26 10.53 -13.39 3.97
C PHE A 26 9.93 -12.57 2.83
N TRP A 27 10.67 -11.60 2.28
CA TRP A 27 10.16 -10.71 1.23
C TRP A 27 9.78 -11.47 -0.03
N ASP A 28 10.63 -12.39 -0.49
CA ASP A 28 10.33 -13.24 -1.65
C ASP A 28 9.02 -14.03 -1.43
N ARG A 29 8.82 -14.59 -0.23
CA ARG A 29 7.58 -15.26 0.16
C ARG A 29 6.39 -14.31 0.17
N TYR A 30 6.54 -13.14 0.79
CA TYR A 30 5.50 -12.12 0.92
C TYR A 30 4.99 -11.66 -0.45
N ILE A 31 5.89 -11.38 -1.39
CA ILE A 31 5.54 -11.00 -2.76
C ILE A 31 4.80 -12.15 -3.49
N SER A 32 5.29 -13.39 -3.34
CA SER A 32 4.67 -14.56 -3.97
C SER A 32 3.26 -14.84 -3.43
N GLU A 33 3.08 -14.83 -2.10
CA GLU A 33 1.79 -15.08 -1.44
C GLU A 33 0.77 -13.97 -1.72
N ASN A 34 1.25 -12.76 -1.99
CA ASN A 34 0.44 -11.57 -2.23
C ASN A 34 0.51 -11.05 -3.67
N HIS A 35 0.78 -11.95 -4.63
CA HIS A 35 0.99 -11.61 -6.04
C HIS A 35 -0.16 -10.79 -6.66
N GLU A 36 -1.40 -10.98 -6.19
CA GLU A 36 -2.59 -10.22 -6.64
C GLU A 36 -2.36 -8.70 -6.58
N PHE A 37 -1.64 -8.22 -5.56
CA PHE A 37 -1.46 -6.79 -5.31
C PHE A 37 -0.01 -6.37 -5.09
N MET A 38 0.97 -7.29 -5.07
CA MET A 38 2.39 -6.93 -4.92
C MET A 38 3.20 -7.09 -6.21
N SER A 39 2.66 -7.74 -7.24
CA SER A 39 3.38 -8.06 -8.48
C SER A 39 3.93 -6.84 -9.22
N GLY A 40 3.28 -5.68 -9.10
CA GLY A 40 3.74 -4.43 -9.72
C GLY A 40 4.63 -3.56 -8.83
N TYR A 41 4.79 -3.89 -7.54
CA TYR A 41 5.43 -2.99 -6.56
C TYR A 41 6.88 -2.62 -6.93
N CYS A 42 7.75 -3.62 -7.10
CA CYS A 42 9.16 -3.35 -7.40
C CYS A 42 9.33 -2.67 -8.75
N ARG A 43 8.56 -3.09 -9.77
CA ARG A 43 8.59 -2.47 -11.10
C ARG A 43 8.14 -1.01 -11.07
N ALA A 44 7.09 -0.71 -10.31
CA ALA A 44 6.56 0.65 -10.18
C ALA A 44 7.54 1.63 -9.52
N LEU A 45 8.49 1.10 -8.74
CA LEU A 45 9.52 1.88 -8.06
C LEU A 45 10.92 1.71 -8.67
N ASP A 46 11.03 1.01 -9.80
CA ASP A 46 12.30 0.68 -10.46
C ASP A 46 13.33 0.04 -9.50
N LEU A 47 12.86 -0.90 -8.68
CA LEU A 47 13.69 -1.57 -7.67
C LEU A 47 14.20 -2.92 -8.18
N ASP A 48 15.52 -3.06 -8.15
CA ASP A 48 16.19 -4.35 -8.26
C ASP A 48 16.27 -5.07 -6.90
N ARG A 49 16.82 -6.28 -6.92
CA ARG A 49 16.94 -7.13 -5.72
C ARG A 49 17.89 -6.55 -4.67
N GLU A 50 18.91 -5.80 -5.08
CA GLU A 50 19.88 -5.19 -4.15
C GLU A 50 19.28 -3.98 -3.45
N ALA A 51 18.57 -3.13 -4.18
CA ALA A 51 17.82 -2.01 -3.63
C ALA A 51 16.77 -2.48 -2.63
N VAL A 52 15.99 -3.51 -2.97
CA VAL A 52 15.04 -4.15 -2.05
C VAL A 52 15.75 -4.61 -0.78
N ARG A 53 16.87 -5.32 -0.91
CA ARG A 53 17.65 -5.79 0.24
C ARG A 53 18.10 -4.62 1.11
N ALA A 54 18.64 -3.57 0.52
CA ALA A 54 19.11 -2.39 1.24
C ALA A 54 17.97 -1.76 2.07
N HIS A 55 16.79 -1.58 1.47
CA HIS A 55 15.65 -1.00 2.18
C HIS A 55 15.09 -1.90 3.28
N LEU A 56 14.95 -3.21 3.03
CA LEU A 56 14.53 -4.16 4.06
C LEU A 56 15.51 -4.14 5.23
N TYR A 57 16.80 -4.19 4.94
CA TYR A 57 17.83 -4.28 5.97
C TYR A 57 18.06 -2.95 6.67
N ALA A 58 17.59 -1.82 6.13
CA ALA A 58 17.60 -0.55 6.82
C ALA A 58 16.56 -0.48 7.96
N TYR A 59 15.57 -1.38 7.99
CA TYR A 59 14.60 -1.37 9.08
C TYR A 59 15.21 -1.76 10.43
N GLU A 60 14.80 -1.02 11.45
CA GLU A 60 14.96 -1.43 12.83
C GLU A 60 13.82 -2.35 13.24
N ARG A 61 14.13 -3.51 13.79
CA ARG A 61 13.13 -4.47 14.28
C ARG A 61 12.17 -3.82 15.29
N ARG A 62 12.72 -3.04 16.23
CA ARG A 62 11.93 -2.31 17.24
C ARG A 62 10.92 -1.34 16.63
N TYR A 63 11.28 -0.69 15.52
CA TYR A 63 10.36 0.19 14.80
C TYR A 63 9.17 -0.59 14.24
N LEU A 64 9.43 -1.75 13.61
CA LEU A 64 8.39 -2.62 13.07
C LEU A 64 7.52 -3.24 14.17
N ASP A 65 8.11 -3.68 15.28
CA ASP A 65 7.38 -4.17 16.46
C ASP A 65 6.45 -3.08 17.03
N GLY A 66 6.94 -1.84 17.12
CA GLY A 66 6.16 -0.69 17.58
C GLY A 66 4.96 -0.41 16.69
N LEU A 67 5.15 -0.42 15.37
CA LEU A 67 4.04 -0.24 14.42
C LEU A 67 3.04 -1.40 14.47
N MET A 68 3.51 -2.65 14.64
CA MET A 68 2.62 -3.81 14.83
C MET A 68 1.75 -3.67 16.08
N ALA A 69 2.28 -3.09 17.16
CA ALA A 69 1.53 -2.83 18.39
C ALA A 69 0.38 -1.81 18.21
N GLU A 70 0.44 -0.97 17.17
CA GLU A 70 -0.62 0.00 16.81
C GLU A 70 -1.78 -0.63 16.02
N ASN A 71 -1.93 -1.96 16.04
CA ASN A 71 -2.92 -2.70 15.25
C ASN A 71 -4.38 -2.21 15.44
N GLU A 72 -4.79 -1.85 16.66
CA GLU A 72 -6.14 -1.31 16.87
C GLU A 72 -6.32 0.10 16.28
N THR A 73 -5.28 0.92 16.33
CA THR A 73 -5.24 2.21 15.64
C THR A 73 -5.35 2.00 14.13
N ILE A 74 -4.57 1.08 13.55
CA ILE A 74 -4.61 0.75 12.12
C ILE A 74 -6.02 0.27 11.70
N LYS A 75 -6.67 -0.61 12.47
CA LYS A 75 -8.05 -1.05 12.23
C LYS A 75 -9.05 0.10 12.26
N SER A 76 -8.93 1.00 13.24
CA SER A 76 -9.79 2.19 13.37
C SER A 76 -9.63 3.11 12.15
N ILE A 77 -8.40 3.36 11.72
CA ILE A 77 -8.10 4.19 10.56
C ILE A 77 -8.65 3.53 9.29
N LYS A 78 -8.46 2.21 9.09
CA LYS A 78 -9.07 1.46 7.98
C LYS A 78 -10.59 1.66 7.92
N ALA A 79 -11.27 1.55 9.06
CA ALA A 79 -12.72 1.71 9.12
C ALA A 79 -13.15 3.13 8.71
N ARG A 80 -12.42 4.17 9.16
CA ARG A 80 -12.65 5.56 8.73
C ARG A 80 -12.42 5.73 7.23
N THR A 81 -11.30 5.24 6.69
CA THR A 81 -11.01 5.33 5.25
C THR A 81 -12.06 4.61 4.42
N ALA A 82 -12.52 3.42 4.83
CA ALA A 82 -13.58 2.72 4.12
C ALA A 82 -14.89 3.52 4.10
N LYS A 83 -15.23 4.18 5.21
CA LYS A 83 -16.40 5.06 5.33
C LYS A 83 -16.29 6.26 4.38
N ASP A 84 -15.15 6.95 4.38
CA ASP A 84 -14.94 8.15 3.56
C ASP A 84 -14.94 7.82 2.06
N LEU A 85 -14.32 6.70 1.67
CA LEU A 85 -14.37 6.21 0.29
C LEU A 85 -15.80 5.85 -0.13
N SER A 86 -16.57 5.21 0.76
CA SER A 86 -17.97 4.87 0.47
C SER A 86 -18.84 6.12 0.32
N ALA A 87 -18.62 7.15 1.14
CA ALA A 87 -19.35 8.42 1.06
C ALA A 87 -19.09 9.16 -0.26
N LEU A 88 -17.91 8.97 -0.85
CA LEU A 88 -17.50 9.61 -2.11
C LEU A 88 -17.60 8.68 -3.32
N GLN A 89 -18.26 7.51 -3.18
CA GLN A 89 -18.26 6.46 -4.20
C GLN A 89 -18.73 6.96 -5.58
N GLU A 90 -19.86 7.67 -5.63
CA GLU A 90 -20.42 8.22 -6.87
C GLU A 90 -19.50 9.30 -7.47
N GLN A 91 -19.00 10.22 -6.64
CA GLN A 91 -18.14 11.34 -7.09
C GLN A 91 -16.80 10.86 -7.66
N LEU A 92 -16.21 9.85 -7.02
CA LEU A 92 -14.95 9.25 -7.45
C LEU A 92 -15.16 8.17 -8.53
N LYS A 93 -16.41 7.99 -8.98
CA LYS A 93 -16.84 6.96 -9.93
C LYS A 93 -16.33 5.57 -9.53
N LEU A 94 -16.19 5.24 -8.24
CA LEU A 94 -15.58 3.96 -7.78
C LEU A 94 -16.48 2.78 -8.19
N LYS A 95 -16.44 2.38 -9.46
CA LYS A 95 -16.96 1.11 -9.93
C LYS A 95 -15.94 0.05 -9.54
N GLN A 96 -16.41 -1.05 -8.94
CA GLN A 96 -15.55 -2.13 -8.43
C GLN A 96 -14.58 -2.73 -9.45
N ALA A 97 -14.82 -2.52 -10.75
CA ALA A 97 -13.98 -2.99 -11.83
C ALA A 97 -12.78 -2.06 -12.15
N ASP A 98 -12.71 -0.86 -11.56
CA ASP A 98 -11.72 0.14 -11.98
C ASP A 98 -10.47 0.17 -11.09
N PHE A 99 -10.61 -0.04 -9.77
CA PHE A 99 -9.47 -0.21 -8.86
C PHE A 99 -9.80 -0.92 -7.55
N THR A 100 -8.76 -1.43 -6.90
CA THR A 100 -8.79 -1.92 -5.52
C THR A 100 -7.69 -1.24 -4.71
N VAL A 101 -8.03 -0.76 -3.50
CA VAL A 101 -7.08 -0.12 -2.59
C VAL A 101 -6.63 -1.12 -1.53
N TYR A 102 -5.32 -1.25 -1.35
CA TYR A 102 -4.71 -2.11 -0.35
C TYR A 102 -3.91 -1.27 0.65
N MET A 103 -4.26 -1.40 1.92
CA MET A 103 -3.39 -1.00 3.02
C MET A 103 -2.36 -2.12 3.25
N VAL A 104 -1.08 -1.83 3.06
CA VAL A 104 0.02 -2.82 3.09
C VAL A 104 1.18 -2.31 3.93
N GLY A 105 2.04 -3.20 4.40
CA GLY A 105 3.41 -2.85 4.77
C GLY A 105 4.33 -3.22 3.60
N ALA A 106 5.28 -2.35 3.25
CA ALA A 106 6.23 -2.63 2.19
C ALA A 106 7.66 -2.16 2.52
N LEU A 107 8.31 -1.39 1.64
CA LEU A 107 9.69 -0.89 1.84
C LEU A 107 9.76 0.52 2.40
N GLY A 108 8.61 1.15 2.67
CA GLY A 108 8.57 2.44 3.34
C GLY A 108 9.16 3.56 2.49
N LEU A 109 8.95 3.48 1.17
CA LEU A 109 9.52 4.36 0.14
C LEU A 109 8.54 5.44 -0.31
N ARG A 110 7.27 5.08 -0.44
CA ARG A 110 6.20 5.93 -0.97
C ARG A 110 4.94 5.68 -0.18
N GLU A 111 4.16 6.74 0.06
CA GLU A 111 2.89 6.60 0.76
C GLU A 111 1.89 5.84 -0.10
N PHE A 112 1.86 6.17 -1.39
CA PHE A 112 0.95 5.56 -2.35
C PHE A 112 1.64 5.20 -3.65
N ILE A 113 1.24 4.06 -4.19
CA ILE A 113 1.68 3.56 -5.49
C ILE A 113 0.44 3.02 -6.18
N ALA A 114 0.22 3.38 -7.44
CA ALA A 114 -0.85 2.86 -8.25
C ALA A 114 -0.32 2.35 -9.58
N TYR A 115 -0.81 1.19 -10.01
CA TYR A 115 -0.42 0.61 -11.29
C TYR A 115 -1.54 -0.27 -11.85
N PRO A 116 -1.57 -0.51 -13.17
CA PRO A 116 -2.54 -1.42 -13.78
C PRO A 116 -2.40 -2.84 -13.24
N GLY A 117 -3.51 -3.42 -12.77
CA GLY A 117 -3.63 -4.83 -12.40
C GLY A 117 -4.55 -5.60 -13.34
N ALA A 118 -4.73 -6.89 -13.09
CA ALA A 118 -5.50 -7.78 -13.97
C ALA A 118 -7.01 -7.45 -14.08
N ARG A 119 -7.57 -6.72 -13.10
CA ARG A 119 -9.01 -6.40 -13.02
C ARG A 119 -9.28 -4.91 -12.79
N GLY A 120 -8.33 -4.05 -13.16
CA GLY A 120 -8.33 -2.62 -12.82
C GLY A 120 -7.04 -2.22 -12.10
N PHE A 121 -6.94 -0.96 -11.67
CA PHE A 121 -5.77 -0.45 -10.97
C PHE A 121 -5.63 -1.04 -9.57
N VAL A 122 -4.41 -1.39 -9.20
CA VAL A 122 -4.05 -1.68 -7.81
C VAL A 122 -3.51 -0.39 -7.23
N VAL A 123 -4.08 0.05 -6.10
CA VAL A 123 -3.55 1.17 -5.32
C VAL A 123 -3.02 0.61 -4.02
N LEU A 124 -1.71 0.73 -3.81
CA LEU A 124 -1.03 0.36 -2.58
C LEU A 124 -0.83 1.58 -1.72
N MET A 125 -1.10 1.41 -0.44
CA MET A 125 -0.91 2.40 0.60
C MET A 125 0.00 1.81 1.66
N ASP A 126 1.23 2.33 1.73
CA ASP A 126 2.27 1.78 2.60
C ASP A 126 2.18 2.40 3.99
N ILE A 127 1.71 1.60 4.96
CA ILE A 127 1.59 2.04 6.35
C ILE A 127 2.95 2.36 6.97
N ILE A 128 4.04 1.79 6.43
CA ILE A 128 5.38 2.04 6.95
C ILE A 128 5.81 3.45 6.57
N THR A 129 5.61 3.88 5.33
CA THR A 129 5.91 5.25 4.90
C THR A 129 5.04 6.25 5.66
N LEU A 130 3.73 5.97 5.76
CA LEU A 130 2.80 6.83 6.48
C LEU A 130 3.20 6.99 7.95
N LYS A 131 3.66 5.92 8.60
CA LYS A 131 4.18 6.00 9.97
C LYS A 131 5.48 6.79 10.06
N LYS A 132 6.45 6.54 9.15
CA LYS A 132 7.73 7.28 9.11
C LYS A 132 7.54 8.79 9.02
N HIS A 133 6.47 9.24 8.37
CA HIS A 133 6.15 10.65 8.17
C HIS A 133 5.09 11.20 9.14
N ASP A 134 4.71 10.46 10.19
CA ASP A 134 3.66 10.84 11.17
C ASP A 134 2.29 11.15 10.53
N ARG A 135 1.99 10.48 9.41
CA ARG A 135 0.78 10.68 8.59
C ARG A 135 -0.21 9.52 8.69
N LEU A 136 0.01 8.55 9.58
CA LEU A 136 -0.88 7.40 9.73
C LEU A 136 -2.33 7.83 10.05
N MET A 137 -2.51 8.84 10.90
CA MET A 137 -3.85 9.37 11.22
C MET A 137 -4.49 10.13 10.05
N GLN A 138 -3.68 10.66 9.12
CA GLN A 138 -4.12 11.39 7.93
C GLN A 138 -4.43 10.48 6.73
N MET A 139 -4.36 9.17 6.95
CA MET A 139 -4.53 8.19 5.89
C MET A 139 -5.90 8.26 5.20
N PRO A 140 -7.04 8.52 5.87
CA PRO A 140 -8.33 8.64 5.20
C PRO A 140 -8.35 9.73 4.12
N GLU A 141 -8.02 10.97 4.48
CA GLU A 141 -8.02 12.11 3.55
C GLU A 141 -6.97 11.96 2.45
N ARG A 142 -5.79 11.40 2.77
CA ARG A 142 -4.73 11.14 1.79
C ARG A 142 -5.13 10.07 0.78
N THR A 143 -5.84 9.03 1.23
CA THR A 143 -6.36 7.98 0.33
C THR A 143 -7.38 8.57 -0.63
N VAL A 144 -8.30 9.41 -0.14
CA VAL A 144 -9.27 10.11 -1.00
C VAL A 144 -8.56 10.97 -2.04
N ALA A 145 -7.59 11.80 -1.62
CA ALA A 145 -6.84 12.67 -2.51
C ALA A 145 -6.05 11.87 -3.57
N CYS A 146 -5.42 10.76 -3.17
CA CYS A 146 -4.72 9.83 -4.06
C CYS A 146 -5.66 9.28 -5.14
N ILE A 147 -6.83 8.76 -4.75
CA ILE A 147 -7.81 8.22 -5.71
C ILE A 147 -8.34 9.30 -6.66
N GLN A 148 -8.56 10.53 -6.16
CA GLN A 148 -8.94 11.66 -7.01
C GLN A 148 -7.87 11.96 -8.08
N GLN A 149 -6.58 11.90 -7.72
CA GLN A 149 -5.49 12.11 -8.67
C GLN A 149 -5.42 10.98 -9.70
N ILE A 150 -5.49 9.72 -9.25
CA ILE A 150 -5.48 8.56 -10.14
C ILE A 150 -6.68 8.61 -11.11
N ARG A 151 -7.87 9.00 -10.63
CA ARG A 151 -9.05 9.13 -11.49
C ARG A 151 -8.84 10.16 -12.60
N LYS A 152 -8.18 11.29 -12.31
CA LYS A 152 -7.86 12.30 -13.34
C LYS A 152 -6.95 11.73 -14.42
N ILE A 153 -5.97 10.90 -14.05
CA ILE A 153 -5.04 10.25 -14.99
C ILE A 153 -5.77 9.22 -15.87
N ILE A 154 -6.65 8.42 -15.26
CA ILE A 154 -7.46 7.43 -16.00
C ILE A 154 -8.38 8.13 -17.01
N ASP A 155 -9.03 9.23 -16.59
CA ASP A 155 -9.96 9.98 -17.44
C ASP A 155 -9.22 10.80 -18.53
N SER A 156 -7.90 11.04 -18.42
CA SER A 156 -7.10 11.87 -19.35
C SER A 156 -6.48 11.14 -20.54
N SER A 157 -6.89 9.90 -20.85
CA SER A 157 -6.40 9.08 -21.99
C SER A 157 -4.97 8.52 -21.86
N GLU A 158 -4.25 8.80 -20.77
CA GLU A 158 -2.96 8.16 -20.42
C GLU A 158 -3.19 6.78 -19.74
N GLY A 159 -4.12 6.01 -20.29
CA GLY A 159 -4.52 4.71 -19.75
C GLY A 159 -3.36 3.72 -19.79
N GLY A 160 -2.75 3.46 -18.63
CA GLY A 160 -1.63 2.52 -18.48
C GLY A 160 -0.49 3.02 -17.59
N VAL A 161 -0.55 4.26 -17.09
CA VAL A 161 0.55 4.87 -16.35
C VAL A 161 0.62 4.38 -14.90
N VAL A 162 1.83 4.02 -14.46
CA VAL A 162 2.17 3.87 -13.05
C VAL A 162 2.16 5.25 -12.40
N TRP A 163 1.38 5.42 -11.34
CA TRP A 163 1.39 6.64 -10.56
C TRP A 163 2.02 6.38 -9.20
N VAL A 164 2.89 7.28 -8.76
CA VAL A 164 3.59 7.19 -7.48
C VAL A 164 3.46 8.53 -6.77
N SER A 165 3.14 8.52 -5.48
CA SER A 165 3.10 9.76 -4.70
C SER A 165 4.48 10.45 -4.69
N LYS A 166 4.49 11.77 -4.56
CA LYS A 166 5.73 12.47 -4.19
C LYS A 166 6.19 12.02 -2.80
N GLU A 167 7.49 12.16 -2.53
CA GLU A 167 8.08 11.92 -1.20
C GLU A 167 7.49 12.86 -0.12
#